data_AF-A0A7R8VIG0-F1
#
_entry.id   AF-A0A7R8VIG0-F1
#
_cell.length_a   1.000
_cell.length_b   1.000
_cell.length_c   1.000
_cell.angle_alpha   90.00
_cell.angle_beta   90.00
_cell.angle_gamma   90.00
#
_symmetry.space_group_name_H-M   'P 1'
#
loop_
_entity.id
_entity.type
_entity.pdbx_description
1 polymer ?
#
loop_
_entity_poly.entity_id
_entity_poly.type
_entity_poly.pdbx_seq_one_letter_code
_entity_poly.pdbx_strand_id
1 'polypeptide(L)'
;MNVSAYGYNDHSDILPHLVHTQNSSLIDLVIDKLGTNSHFSHARFAVDIILASQDPKNTTMTFESHKSLDDEYTPGVFTMVDLQTPSSVSGAKGGYIQWRPVAYIAKERDLTNSTDANNYGLSNVTYPSAVLNSSALYAFFSSSLENMLVQETVVSFGLKEDGFYKKTNYTSCDIIFSKITGPLLTFLVGYGHPPDEKFSLLVILVISIGLGLPALLILVSGIVMAVRRVSNKNDDLFLSR
;
A
#
# COMPACT_ATOMS: atom_id res chain seq x y z
N MET A 1 6.43 12.25 13.49
CA MET A 1 6.92 11.24 12.52
C MET A 1 7.66 10.20 13.31
N ASN A 2 7.23 8.95 13.24
CA ASN A 2 7.89 7.82 13.88
C ASN A 2 8.50 6.94 12.79
N VAL A 3 9.65 6.33 13.07
CA VAL A 3 10.35 5.44 12.12
C VAL A 3 10.66 4.13 12.83
N SER A 4 10.30 3.02 12.19
CA SER A 4 10.54 1.67 12.67
C SER A 4 11.32 0.88 11.62
N ALA A 5 12.25 0.04 12.06
CA ALA A 5 13.02 -0.86 11.20
C ALA A 5 12.86 -2.30 11.70
N TYR A 6 13.01 -3.27 10.79
CA TYR A 6 12.68 -4.66 11.08
C TYR A 6 13.84 -5.59 10.71
N GLY A 7 14.03 -6.63 11.52
CA GLY A 7 15.07 -7.66 11.33
C GLY A 7 14.55 -8.95 10.71
N TYR A 8 13.29 -9.00 10.32
CA TYR A 8 12.59 -10.18 9.80
C TYR A 8 11.49 -9.75 8.83
N ASN A 9 10.85 -10.72 8.19
CA ASN A 9 9.74 -10.47 7.28
C ASN A 9 8.42 -10.82 7.97
N ASP A 10 7.54 -9.84 8.11
CA ASP A 10 6.21 -10.02 8.71
C ASP A 10 5.29 -8.84 8.38
N HIS A 11 4.06 -8.84 8.89
CA HIS A 11 3.16 -7.69 8.85
C HIS A 11 3.44 -6.77 10.04
N SER A 12 3.32 -5.45 9.82
CA SER A 12 3.37 -4.47 10.90
C SER A 12 2.24 -4.71 11.90
N ASP A 13 2.50 -4.61 13.21
CA ASP A 13 1.44 -4.66 14.24
C ASP A 13 0.47 -3.46 14.19
N ILE A 14 0.86 -2.41 13.47
CA ILE A 14 0.09 -1.18 13.33
C ILE A 14 -0.60 -1.20 11.97
N LEU A 15 -1.93 -0.98 11.96
CA LEU A 15 -2.73 -0.76 10.76
C LEU A 15 -2.09 0.31 9.86
N PRO A 16 -2.02 0.16 8.53
CA PRO A 16 -2.69 -0.86 7.71
C PRO A 16 -1.86 -2.15 7.54
N HIS A 17 -1.13 -2.57 8.58
CA HIS A 17 -0.46 -3.86 8.65
C HIS A 17 0.44 -4.15 7.44
N LEU A 18 1.14 -3.13 6.92
CA LEU A 18 2.03 -3.28 5.77
C LEU A 18 3.07 -4.39 6.01
N VAL A 19 3.28 -5.22 4.99
CA VAL A 19 4.33 -6.24 5.00
C VAL A 19 5.68 -5.55 4.99
N HIS A 20 6.54 -5.90 5.94
CA HIS A 20 7.90 -5.38 6.02
C HIS A 20 8.92 -6.49 5.84
N THR A 21 10.15 -6.09 5.53
CA THR A 21 11.30 -6.98 5.36
C THR A 21 12.52 -6.38 6.06
N GLN A 22 13.63 -7.13 6.08
CA GLN A 22 14.92 -6.65 6.57
C GLN A 22 15.47 -5.42 5.83
N ASN A 23 15.01 -5.18 4.60
CA ASN A 23 15.47 -4.09 3.75
C ASN A 23 14.49 -2.91 3.72
N SER A 24 13.48 -2.90 4.61
CA SER A 24 12.50 -1.82 4.69
C SER A 24 12.40 -1.21 6.08
N SER A 25 11.95 0.04 6.08
CA SER A 25 11.63 0.83 7.25
C SER A 25 10.23 1.38 7.09
N LEU A 26 9.47 1.38 8.18
CA LEU A 26 8.13 1.91 8.23
C LEU A 26 8.19 3.33 8.79
N ILE A 27 7.61 4.27 8.05
CA ILE A 27 7.51 5.67 8.42
C ILE A 27 6.05 5.97 8.71
N ASP A 28 5.78 6.38 9.95
CA ASP A 28 4.46 6.77 10.39
C ASP A 28 4.38 8.29 10.55
N LEU A 29 3.59 8.91 9.68
CA LEU A 29 3.36 10.34 9.69
C LEU A 29 2.12 10.67 10.49
N VAL A 30 2.26 11.60 11.43
CA VAL A 30 1.19 12.03 12.33
C VAL A 30 1.06 13.54 12.24
N ILE A 31 -0.11 14.02 11.83
CA ILE A 31 -0.45 15.45 11.89
C ILE A 31 -1.29 15.66 13.15
N ASP A 32 -0.66 16.07 14.24
CA ASP A 32 -1.35 16.35 15.50
C ASP A 32 -1.44 17.86 15.75
N LYS A 33 -2.64 18.36 16.06
CA LYS A 33 -2.88 19.74 16.50
C LYS A 33 -2.33 20.83 15.57
N LEU A 34 -2.43 20.62 14.26
CA LEU A 34 -2.00 21.62 13.29
C LEU A 34 -2.99 22.80 13.23
N GLY A 35 -2.52 24.00 13.57
CA GLY A 35 -3.28 25.26 13.51
C GLY A 35 -3.73 25.60 12.11
N THR A 36 -5.04 25.63 11.89
CA THR A 36 -5.65 26.27 10.71
C THR A 36 -6.11 27.67 11.08
N ASN A 37 -5.98 28.62 10.16
CA ASN A 37 -6.54 29.96 10.37
C ASN A 37 -8.08 29.87 10.44
N SER A 38 -8.72 30.70 11.27
CA SER A 38 -10.19 30.77 11.46
C SER A 38 -10.98 30.91 10.16
N HIS A 39 -10.37 31.45 9.10
CA HIS A 39 -10.99 31.57 7.77
C HIS A 39 -11.06 30.25 6.98
N PHE A 40 -10.26 29.23 7.33
CA PHE A 40 -10.25 27.94 6.63
C PHE A 40 -11.17 26.94 7.34
N SER A 41 -12.46 26.97 6.97
CA SER A 41 -13.48 26.07 7.51
C SER A 41 -13.44 24.65 6.94
N HIS A 42 -12.81 24.45 5.78
CA HIS A 42 -12.79 23.20 5.02
C HIS A 42 -11.36 22.81 4.62
N ALA A 43 -10.40 23.00 5.53
CA ALA A 43 -9.00 22.69 5.27
C ALA A 43 -8.80 21.17 5.05
N ARG A 44 -8.02 20.84 4.02
CA ARG A 44 -7.46 19.50 3.80
C ARG A 44 -5.95 19.60 3.81
N PHE A 45 -5.34 18.51 4.25
CA PHE A 45 -3.90 18.40 4.29
C PHE A 45 -3.42 17.42 3.23
N ALA A 46 -2.19 17.63 2.80
CA ALA A 46 -1.50 16.75 1.89
C ALA A 46 -0.03 16.68 2.30
N VAL A 47 0.61 15.60 1.89
CA VAL A 47 2.05 15.38 2.00
C VAL A 47 2.60 15.44 0.61
N ASP A 48 3.61 16.29 0.44
CA ASP A 48 4.43 16.30 -0.75
C ASP A 48 5.66 15.41 -0.51
N ILE A 49 5.90 14.49 -1.44
CA ILE A 49 6.94 13.47 -1.35
C ILE A 49 7.88 13.67 -2.53
N ILE A 50 9.09 14.13 -2.24
CA ILE A 50 10.14 14.31 -3.24
C ILE A 50 11.15 13.16 -3.10
N LEU A 51 11.38 12.43 -4.18
CA LEU A 51 12.35 11.34 -4.25
C LEU A 51 13.46 11.69 -5.22
N ALA A 52 14.69 11.34 -4.85
CA ALA A 52 15.87 11.44 -5.69
C ALA A 52 16.48 10.05 -5.90
N SER A 53 16.78 9.71 -7.15
CA SER A 53 17.49 8.50 -7.54
C SER A 53 18.72 8.82 -8.39
N GLN A 54 19.74 7.96 -8.33
CA GLN A 54 20.90 8.03 -9.22
C GLN A 54 20.61 7.55 -10.65
N ASP A 55 19.37 7.10 -10.91
CA ASP A 55 18.92 6.79 -12.27
C ASP A 55 19.03 8.03 -13.19
N PRO A 56 19.24 7.83 -14.50
CA PRO A 56 19.38 8.95 -15.45
C PRO A 56 18.15 9.87 -15.46
N LYS A 57 18.36 11.19 -15.51
CA LYS A 57 17.29 12.21 -15.53
C LYS A 57 16.25 12.06 -16.65
N ASN A 58 16.60 11.36 -17.74
CA ASN A 58 15.69 11.09 -18.85
C ASN A 58 14.75 9.89 -18.62
N THR A 59 14.86 9.22 -17.47
CA THR A 59 13.96 8.14 -17.04
C THR A 59 12.85 8.70 -16.15
N THR A 60 11.88 7.85 -15.78
CA THR A 60 10.82 8.19 -14.83
C THR A 60 10.68 7.07 -13.81
N MET A 61 10.35 7.42 -12.57
CA MET A 61 9.92 6.44 -11.58
C MET A 61 8.60 5.81 -12.02
N THR A 62 8.37 4.59 -11.55
CA THR A 62 7.13 3.86 -11.78
C THR A 62 6.20 4.12 -10.60
N PHE A 63 5.03 4.67 -10.90
CA PHE A 63 3.95 4.88 -9.95
C PHE A 63 2.79 3.98 -10.34
N GLU A 64 2.57 2.91 -9.59
CA GLU A 64 1.55 1.90 -9.89
C GLU A 64 0.61 1.75 -8.70
N SER A 65 -0.70 1.72 -8.99
CA SER A 65 -1.69 1.29 -8.02
C SER A 65 -2.25 -0.04 -8.47
N HIS A 66 -2.04 -1.07 -7.65
CA HIS A 66 -2.51 -2.41 -7.91
C HIS A 66 -3.54 -2.82 -6.84
N LYS A 67 -4.43 -3.73 -7.22
CA LYS A 67 -5.42 -4.27 -6.28
C LYS A 67 -4.74 -5.32 -5.40
N SER A 68 -4.81 -5.13 -4.09
CA SER A 68 -4.54 -6.18 -3.13
C SER A 68 -5.68 -7.20 -3.18
N LEU A 69 -5.32 -8.47 -3.07
CA LEU A 69 -6.24 -9.60 -3.26
C LEU A 69 -7.02 -9.95 -1.99
N ASP A 70 -6.61 -9.42 -0.83
CA ASP A 70 -7.17 -9.73 0.48
C ASP A 70 -7.15 -8.49 1.38
N ASP A 71 -8.17 -8.35 2.21
CA ASP A 71 -8.31 -7.27 3.19
C ASP A 71 -8.26 -7.78 4.63
N GLU A 72 -7.87 -9.05 4.87
CA GLU A 72 -7.71 -9.63 6.22
C GLU A 72 -6.94 -8.71 7.17
N TYR A 73 -5.87 -8.09 6.66
CA TYR A 73 -5.01 -7.19 7.42
C TYR A 73 -5.37 -5.70 7.25
N THR A 74 -6.28 -5.32 6.37
CA THR A 74 -6.78 -3.94 6.30
C THR A 74 -8.20 -3.92 5.73
N PRO A 75 -9.21 -4.19 6.58
CA PRO A 75 -10.58 -4.34 6.12
C PRO A 75 -11.04 -3.16 5.25
N GLY A 76 -11.63 -3.46 4.10
CA GLY A 76 -12.20 -2.46 3.18
C GLY A 76 -11.18 -1.74 2.27
N VAL A 77 -9.87 -1.98 2.41
CA VAL A 77 -8.84 -1.35 1.55
C VAL A 77 -8.16 -2.38 0.68
N PHE A 78 -8.62 -2.52 -0.56
CA PHE A 78 -8.11 -3.51 -1.53
C PHE A 78 -7.09 -2.93 -2.51
N THR A 79 -6.40 -1.85 -2.16
CA THR A 79 -5.45 -1.18 -3.05
C THR A 79 -4.14 -0.94 -2.34
N MET A 80 -3.06 -1.12 -3.09
CA MET A 80 -1.70 -0.79 -2.71
C MET A 80 -1.15 0.18 -3.75
N VAL A 81 -0.33 1.11 -3.30
CA VAL A 81 0.37 2.06 -4.17
C VAL A 81 1.86 1.81 -4.02
N ASP A 82 2.52 1.57 -5.14
CA ASP A 82 3.96 1.40 -5.23
C ASP A 82 4.56 2.54 -6.03
N LEU A 83 5.59 3.15 -5.46
CA LEU A 83 6.46 4.09 -6.12
C LEU A 83 7.87 3.51 -6.15
N GLN A 84 8.36 3.18 -7.34
CA GLN A 84 9.62 2.47 -7.52
C GLN A 84 10.57 3.25 -8.41
N THR A 85 11.86 3.27 -8.05
CA THR A 85 12.88 3.80 -8.96
C THR A 85 13.10 2.84 -10.16
N PRO A 86 13.56 3.33 -11.32
CA PRO A 86 13.88 2.46 -12.47
C PRO A 86 14.78 1.26 -12.12
N SER A 87 15.78 1.48 -11.27
CA SER A 87 16.64 0.41 -10.76
C SER A 87 15.90 -0.61 -9.88
N SER A 88 14.83 -0.22 -9.17
CA SER A 88 14.00 -1.14 -8.36
C SER A 88 13.18 -2.07 -9.26
N VAL A 89 12.56 -1.51 -10.30
CA VAL A 89 11.72 -2.24 -11.25
C VAL A 89 12.52 -3.30 -12.02
N SER A 90 13.76 -3.00 -12.36
CA SER A 90 14.66 -3.95 -13.03
C SER A 90 15.24 -5.04 -12.11
N GLY A 91 14.88 -5.04 -10.82
CA GLY A 91 15.42 -5.97 -9.82
C GLY A 91 16.86 -5.67 -9.40
N ALA A 92 17.37 -4.48 -9.74
CA ALA A 92 18.69 -4.01 -9.34
C ALA A 92 18.64 -3.27 -7.99
N LYS A 93 19.73 -2.57 -7.64
CA LYS A 93 19.86 -1.81 -6.39
C LYS A 93 19.11 -0.48 -6.48
N GLY A 94 17.79 -0.53 -6.53
CA GLY A 94 16.90 0.62 -6.46
C GLY A 94 16.28 0.83 -5.09
N GLY A 95 15.35 1.77 -5.02
CA GLY A 95 14.51 2.01 -3.84
C GLY A 95 13.03 2.03 -4.22
N TYR A 96 12.20 1.81 -3.22
CA TYR A 96 10.75 1.89 -3.36
C TYR A 96 10.11 2.57 -2.14
N ILE A 97 8.92 3.10 -2.35
CA ILE A 97 7.97 3.51 -1.33
C ILE A 97 6.66 2.80 -1.62
N GLN A 98 6.06 2.17 -0.62
CA GLN A 98 4.79 1.48 -0.72
C GLN A 98 3.85 1.93 0.39
N TRP A 99 2.57 2.14 0.08
CA TRP A 99 1.55 2.47 1.07
C TRP A 99 0.17 2.04 0.62
N ARG A 100 -0.74 1.86 1.59
CA ARG A 100 -2.18 1.78 1.30
C ARG A 100 -2.76 3.19 1.27
N PRO A 101 -3.66 3.52 0.33
CA PRO A 101 -4.24 4.85 0.19
C PRO A 101 -5.34 5.11 1.24
N VAL A 102 -4.99 4.97 2.52
CA VAL A 102 -5.87 5.13 3.68
C VAL A 102 -5.14 5.92 4.77
N ALA A 103 -5.84 6.83 5.41
CA ALA A 103 -5.37 7.58 6.55
C ALA A 103 -6.34 7.43 7.73
N TYR A 104 -5.86 7.57 8.97
CA TYR A 104 -6.71 7.43 10.17
C TYR A 104 -6.88 8.76 10.89
N ILE A 105 -8.12 9.15 11.15
CA ILE A 105 -8.48 10.45 11.78
C ILE A 105 -8.43 10.44 13.32
N ALA A 106 -8.04 9.30 13.91
CA ALA A 106 -7.93 9.12 15.34
C ALA A 106 -6.69 8.27 15.69
N LYS A 107 -6.23 8.38 16.94
CA LYS A 107 -5.11 7.59 17.45
C LYS A 107 -5.39 6.08 17.43
N GLU A 108 -6.63 5.71 17.73
CA GLU A 108 -7.11 4.34 17.60
C GLU A 108 -7.46 4.10 16.12
N ARG A 109 -6.58 3.37 15.44
CA ARG A 109 -6.76 2.99 14.03
C ARG A 109 -7.83 1.92 13.97
N ASP A 110 -8.91 2.23 13.29
CA ASP A 110 -10.04 1.34 13.04
C ASP A 110 -10.72 1.77 11.75
N LEU A 111 -11.52 0.88 11.16
CA LEU A 111 -12.31 1.15 9.96
C LEU A 111 -13.21 2.36 10.13
N THR A 112 -13.83 2.52 11.32
CA THR A 112 -14.71 3.65 11.64
C THR A 112 -13.99 5.00 11.66
N ASN A 113 -12.67 4.98 11.88
CA ASN A 113 -11.80 6.16 11.93
C ASN A 113 -10.87 6.23 10.71
N SER A 114 -11.20 5.52 9.63
CA SER A 114 -10.46 5.59 8.38
C SER A 114 -11.04 6.66 7.44
N THR A 115 -10.17 7.27 6.64
CA THR A 115 -10.52 8.16 5.53
C THR A 115 -9.60 7.87 4.34
N ASP A 116 -10.06 8.14 3.13
CA ASP A 116 -9.29 7.86 1.94
C ASP A 116 -8.10 8.84 1.80
N ALA A 117 -7.00 8.33 1.24
CA ALA A 117 -5.88 9.13 0.79
C ALA A 117 -5.84 9.14 -0.75
N ASN A 118 -5.93 10.33 -1.34
CA ASN A 118 -5.86 10.51 -2.79
C ASN A 118 -4.40 10.72 -3.19
N ASN A 119 -3.94 9.92 -4.15
CA ASN A 119 -2.58 10.02 -4.67
C ASN A 119 -2.59 10.75 -6.02
N TYR A 120 -1.60 11.59 -6.23
CA TYR A 120 -1.40 12.31 -7.48
C TYR A 120 -0.25 11.66 -8.28
N GLY A 121 -0.27 11.85 -9.60
CA GLY A 121 0.78 11.34 -10.47
C GLY A 121 2.14 11.99 -10.19
N LEU A 122 3.17 11.47 -10.86
CA LEU A 122 4.53 11.99 -10.76
C LEU A 122 4.71 13.27 -11.56
N SER A 123 5.38 14.26 -10.98
CA SER A 123 5.92 15.43 -11.68
C SER A 123 7.42 15.52 -11.51
N ASN A 124 8.09 16.09 -12.53
CA ASN A 124 9.53 16.34 -12.47
C ASN A 124 9.78 17.64 -11.69
N VAL A 125 10.72 17.60 -10.75
CA VAL A 125 11.12 18.79 -9.98
C VAL A 125 12.01 19.67 -10.86
N THR A 126 11.59 20.92 -11.07
CA THR A 126 12.38 21.90 -11.83
C THR A 126 13.39 22.57 -10.91
N TYR A 127 14.67 22.55 -11.28
CA TYR A 127 15.80 23.03 -10.45
C TYR A 127 15.90 22.35 -9.07
N PRO A 128 16.12 21.01 -9.00
CA PRO A 128 16.16 20.25 -7.75
C PRO A 128 17.09 20.84 -6.69
N SER A 129 18.25 21.37 -7.07
CA SER A 129 19.22 21.95 -6.12
C SER A 129 18.69 23.19 -5.41
N ALA A 130 17.86 23.99 -6.10
CA ALA A 130 17.26 25.19 -5.54
C ALA A 130 16.11 24.84 -4.60
N VAL A 131 15.24 23.91 -5.01
CA VAL A 131 14.08 23.46 -4.24
C VAL A 131 14.52 22.74 -2.96
N LEU A 132 15.55 21.90 -3.04
CA LEU A 132 16.01 21.05 -1.95
C LEU A 132 17.16 21.65 -1.13
N ASN A 133 17.52 22.92 -1.32
CA ASN A 133 18.73 23.55 -0.76
C ASN A 133 18.90 23.42 0.77
N SER A 134 17.81 23.30 1.50
CA SER A 134 17.74 23.21 2.97
C SER A 134 17.45 21.78 3.47
N SER A 135 17.38 20.82 2.57
CA SER A 135 17.12 19.41 2.88
C SER A 135 18.42 18.61 3.09
N ALA A 136 18.30 17.49 3.80
CA ALA A 136 19.39 16.53 3.92
C ALA A 136 19.82 15.92 2.57
N LEU A 137 18.91 15.87 1.59
CA LEU A 137 19.22 15.39 0.23
C LEU A 137 20.25 16.30 -0.45
N TYR A 138 20.10 17.62 -0.34
CA TYR A 138 21.08 18.57 -0.88
C TYR A 138 22.40 18.52 -0.11
N ALA A 139 22.37 18.32 1.21
CA ALA A 139 23.59 18.13 1.98
C ALA A 139 24.41 16.89 1.54
N PHE A 140 23.73 15.82 1.11
CA PHE A 140 24.38 14.58 0.68
C PHE A 140 24.81 14.59 -0.80
N PHE A 141 23.94 15.05 -1.69
CA PHE A 141 24.15 14.99 -3.15
C PHE A 141 24.58 16.33 -3.78
N SER A 142 24.32 17.44 -3.09
CA SER A 142 24.67 18.80 -3.53
C SER A 142 24.27 19.08 -4.98
N SER A 143 25.19 19.58 -5.81
CA SER A 143 24.93 19.90 -7.22
C SER A 143 24.71 18.67 -8.11
N SER A 144 24.98 17.45 -7.62
CA SER A 144 24.72 16.22 -8.38
C SER A 144 23.23 16.00 -8.61
N LEU A 145 22.36 16.61 -7.78
CA LEU A 145 20.90 16.53 -7.92
C LEU A 145 20.39 17.04 -9.27
N GLU A 146 21.10 17.94 -9.94
CA GLU A 146 20.70 18.44 -11.27
C GLU A 146 20.76 17.37 -12.37
N ASN A 147 21.61 16.35 -12.17
CA ASN A 147 21.85 15.26 -13.12
C ASN A 147 21.13 13.96 -12.73
N MET A 148 20.56 13.93 -11.52
CA MET A 148 19.83 12.79 -10.97
C MET A 148 18.35 12.83 -11.38
N LEU A 149 17.68 11.69 -11.29
CA LEU A 149 16.23 11.62 -11.40
C LEU A 149 15.60 12.13 -10.11
N VAL A 150 14.96 13.30 -10.15
CA VAL A 150 14.23 13.88 -9.02
C VAL A 150 12.78 14.13 -9.42
N GLN A 151 11.88 13.43 -8.75
CA GLN A 151 10.44 13.51 -9.00
C GLN A 151 9.69 13.68 -7.69
N GLU A 152 8.53 14.33 -7.79
CA GLU A 152 7.63 14.56 -6.67
C GLU A 152 6.28 13.89 -6.93
N THR A 153 5.61 13.52 -5.85
CA THR A 153 4.20 13.12 -5.83
C THR A 153 3.56 13.65 -4.58
N VAL A 154 2.27 13.96 -4.68
CA VAL A 154 1.48 14.44 -3.55
C VAL A 154 0.52 13.34 -3.12
N VAL A 155 0.25 13.27 -1.82
CA VAL A 155 -0.81 12.44 -1.24
C VAL A 155 -1.68 13.34 -0.38
N SER A 156 -2.94 13.54 -0.77
CA SER A 156 -3.91 14.35 -0.01
C SER A 156 -4.85 13.48 0.81
N PHE A 157 -5.32 14.02 1.93
CA PHE A 157 -6.17 13.31 2.87
C PHE A 157 -7.59 13.85 2.84
N GLY A 158 -8.54 12.91 2.88
CA GLY A 158 -9.93 13.20 3.15
C GLY A 158 -10.85 13.18 1.93
N LEU A 159 -12.13 12.94 2.21
CA LEU A 159 -13.22 12.86 1.25
C LEU A 159 -14.08 14.15 1.26
N LYS A 160 -15.02 14.26 0.33
CA LYS A 160 -15.98 15.39 0.32
C LYS A 160 -16.98 15.34 1.48
N GLU A 161 -17.22 14.15 2.02
CA GLU A 161 -18.29 13.88 3.00
C GLU A 161 -17.76 13.62 4.43
N ASP A 162 -16.44 13.58 4.62
CA ASP A 162 -15.81 13.31 5.93
C ASP A 162 -15.88 14.51 6.90
N GLY A 163 -16.32 15.67 6.41
CA GLY A 163 -16.48 16.90 7.17
C GLY A 163 -15.19 17.69 7.41
N PHE A 164 -14.11 17.36 6.67
CA PHE A 164 -12.83 18.06 6.70
C PHE A 164 -12.15 18.01 8.07
N TYR A 165 -10.92 18.52 8.17
CA TYR A 165 -10.17 18.53 9.43
C TYR A 165 -10.88 19.29 10.57
N LYS A 166 -11.87 20.15 10.25
CA LYS A 166 -12.58 20.96 11.23
C LYS A 166 -13.68 20.20 11.98
N LYS A 167 -14.32 19.17 11.38
CA LYS A 167 -15.39 18.38 12.04
C LYS A 167 -14.88 17.56 13.22
N THR A 168 -13.61 17.15 13.20
CA THR A 168 -12.93 16.49 14.32
C THR A 168 -12.35 17.50 15.34
N ASN A 169 -12.80 18.75 15.38
CA ASN A 169 -12.40 19.77 16.36
C ASN A 169 -10.89 20.07 16.41
N TYR A 170 -10.44 20.86 15.43
CA TYR A 170 -9.34 21.78 15.69
C TYR A 170 -9.71 23.20 15.28
N THR A 171 -10.26 23.98 16.22
CA THR A 171 -9.79 25.32 16.61
C THR A 171 -10.79 26.05 17.53
N SER A 172 -10.39 26.29 18.77
CA SER A 172 -10.47 27.55 19.55
C SER A 172 -10.76 27.31 21.04
N CYS A 173 -9.83 27.78 21.87
CA CYS A 173 -9.82 27.97 23.32
C CYS A 173 -10.84 27.21 24.20
N ASP A 174 -10.24 26.44 25.12
CA ASP A 174 -10.69 26.05 26.46
C ASP A 174 -11.38 24.68 26.65
N ILE A 175 -10.90 23.99 27.70
CA ILE A 175 -11.40 22.78 28.36
C ILE A 175 -11.16 21.40 27.68
N ILE A 176 -10.10 20.72 28.15
CA ILE A 176 -10.01 19.30 28.58
C ILE A 176 -11.00 18.33 27.88
N PHE A 177 -10.60 17.43 26.97
CA PHE A 177 -9.94 16.15 27.24
C PHE A 177 -9.14 15.66 26.01
N SER A 178 -7.96 15.12 26.28
CA SER A 178 -7.11 14.33 25.37
C SER A 178 -7.89 13.24 24.61
N LYS A 179 -8.12 13.38 23.28
CA LYS A 179 -8.19 12.26 22.31
C LYS A 179 -8.45 12.67 20.84
N ILE A 180 -7.70 13.59 20.22
CA ILE A 180 -7.81 13.79 18.77
C ILE A 180 -6.42 14.02 18.18
N THR A 181 -5.97 13.05 17.39
CA THR A 181 -4.73 13.03 16.61
C THR A 181 -5.16 12.97 15.16
N GLY A 182 -4.67 13.88 14.31
CA GLY A 182 -5.08 13.97 12.90
C GLY A 182 -4.55 12.82 12.03
N PRO A 183 -4.66 12.92 10.69
CA PRO A 183 -4.45 11.79 9.78
C PRO A 183 -3.09 11.11 10.04
N LEU A 184 -3.18 9.84 10.39
CA LEU A 184 -2.05 8.92 10.46
C LEU A 184 -1.92 8.24 9.09
N LEU A 185 -0.81 8.46 8.39
CA LEU A 185 -0.47 7.72 7.18
C LEU A 185 0.84 6.97 7.40
N THR A 186 0.87 5.72 6.97
CA THR A 186 2.03 4.86 7.10
C THR A 186 2.58 4.53 5.73
N PHE A 187 3.87 4.82 5.55
CA PHE A 187 4.65 4.47 4.38
C PHE A 187 5.64 3.37 4.72
N LEU A 188 5.84 2.46 3.79
CA LEU A 188 6.96 1.52 3.80
C LEU A 188 8.00 2.02 2.81
N VAL A 189 9.22 2.25 3.26
CA VAL A 189 10.34 2.68 2.43
C VAL A 189 11.40 1.60 2.48
N GLY A 190 11.93 1.19 1.33
CA GLY A 190 12.94 0.13 1.31
C GLY A 190 13.85 0.16 0.10
N TYR A 191 14.85 -0.72 0.16
CA TYR A 191 15.79 -0.96 -0.93
C TYR A 191 15.48 -2.30 -1.62
N GLY A 192 15.67 -2.34 -2.94
CA GLY A 192 15.33 -3.50 -3.76
C GLY A 192 13.90 -3.41 -4.27
N HIS A 193 13.20 -4.54 -4.34
CA HIS A 193 11.82 -4.64 -4.82
C HIS A 193 10.82 -4.59 -3.65
N PRO A 194 9.64 -3.95 -3.81
CA PRO A 194 8.60 -3.96 -2.78
C PRO A 194 8.16 -5.39 -2.44
N PRO A 195 7.76 -5.65 -1.18
CA PRO A 195 7.27 -6.96 -0.79
C PRO A 195 5.88 -7.21 -1.39
N ASP A 196 5.69 -8.41 -1.95
CA ASP A 196 4.39 -8.86 -2.42
C ASP A 196 3.51 -9.34 -1.26
N GLU A 197 2.24 -8.96 -1.28
CA GLU A 197 1.24 -9.53 -0.39
C GLU A 197 0.82 -10.93 -0.86
N LYS A 198 0.87 -11.90 0.05
CA LYS A 198 0.46 -13.28 -0.20
C LYS A 198 -0.96 -13.50 0.30
N PHE A 199 -1.66 -14.45 -0.31
CA PHE A 199 -2.95 -14.88 0.21
C PHE A 199 -2.84 -15.35 1.66
N SER A 200 -3.82 -14.95 2.46
CA SER A 200 -4.03 -15.55 3.76
C SER A 200 -4.25 -17.06 3.64
N LEU A 201 -3.72 -17.80 4.61
CA LEU A 201 -4.00 -19.23 4.74
C LEU A 201 -5.51 -19.48 4.85
N LEU A 202 -6.25 -18.57 5.50
CA LEU A 202 -7.71 -18.65 5.61
C LEU A 202 -8.37 -18.61 4.23
N VAL A 203 -8.01 -17.63 3.41
CA VAL A 203 -8.57 -17.49 2.05
C VAL A 203 -8.22 -18.69 1.19
N ILE A 204 -6.97 -19.16 1.24
CA ILE A 204 -6.54 -20.38 0.54
C ILE A 204 -7.39 -21.57 0.98
N LEU A 205 -7.65 -21.70 2.29
CA LEU A 205 -8.43 -22.81 2.84
C LEU A 205 -9.90 -22.74 2.39
N VAL A 206 -10.54 -21.57 2.44
CA VAL A 206 -11.92 -21.38 1.99
C VAL A 206 -12.06 -21.69 0.51
N ILE A 207 -11.14 -21.20 -0.33
CA ILE A 207 -11.12 -21.49 -1.77
C ILE A 207 -10.88 -23.00 -2.01
N SER A 208 -9.95 -23.60 -1.28
CA SER A 208 -9.61 -25.02 -1.40
C SER A 208 -10.77 -25.93 -1.02
N ILE A 209 -11.49 -25.63 0.04
CA ILE A 209 -12.67 -26.41 0.45
C ILE A 209 -13.85 -26.13 -0.49
N GLY A 210 -14.10 -24.85 -0.79
CA GLY A 210 -15.25 -24.40 -1.59
C GLY A 210 -15.20 -24.87 -3.04
N LEU A 211 -14.04 -24.84 -3.70
CA LEU A 211 -13.86 -25.29 -5.09
C LEU A 211 -13.25 -26.69 -5.20
N GLY A 212 -12.38 -27.07 -4.26
CA GLY A 212 -11.68 -28.36 -4.33
C GLY A 212 -12.61 -29.56 -4.10
N LEU A 213 -13.55 -29.48 -3.15
CA LEU A 213 -14.50 -30.58 -2.91
C LEU A 213 -15.42 -30.82 -4.12
N PRO A 214 -16.09 -29.80 -4.71
CA PRO A 214 -16.88 -29.99 -5.93
C PRO A 214 -16.06 -30.53 -7.11
N ALA A 215 -14.85 -30.01 -7.34
CA ALA A 215 -13.99 -30.49 -8.42
C ALA A 215 -13.62 -31.97 -8.24
N LEU A 216 -13.30 -32.39 -7.01
CA LEU A 216 -12.95 -33.77 -6.69
C LEU A 216 -14.15 -34.70 -6.90
N LEU A 217 -15.36 -34.30 -6.48
CA LEU A 217 -16.58 -35.07 -6.74
C LEU A 217 -16.86 -35.24 -8.24
N ILE A 218 -16.65 -34.19 -9.04
CA ILE A 218 -16.81 -34.24 -10.50
C ILE A 218 -15.78 -35.18 -11.13
N LEU A 219 -14.52 -35.12 -10.71
CA LEU A 219 -13.46 -36.01 -11.22
C LEU A 219 -13.73 -37.47 -10.86
N VAL A 220 -14.05 -37.76 -9.60
CA VAL A 220 -14.33 -39.13 -9.14
C VAL A 220 -15.56 -39.69 -9.85
N SER A 221 -16.65 -38.92 -9.95
CA SER A 221 -17.85 -39.35 -10.66
C SER A 221 -17.60 -39.59 -12.15
N GLY A 222 -16.80 -38.73 -12.80
CA GLY A 222 -16.38 -38.89 -14.19
C GLY A 222 -15.53 -40.15 -14.42
N ILE A 223 -14.57 -40.42 -13.54
CA ILE A 223 -13.74 -41.63 -13.60
C ILE A 223 -14.61 -42.88 -13.40
N VAL A 224 -15.50 -42.89 -12.41
CA VAL A 224 -16.40 -44.02 -12.15
C VAL A 224 -17.30 -44.29 -13.36
N MET A 225 -17.86 -43.24 -13.99
CA MET A 225 -18.63 -43.38 -15.21
C MET A 225 -17.80 -43.93 -16.38
N ALA A 226 -16.57 -43.44 -16.57
CA ALA A 226 -15.68 -43.91 -17.63
C ALA A 226 -15.32 -45.40 -17.46
N VAL A 227 -14.96 -45.82 -16.24
CA VAL A 227 -14.63 -47.22 -15.94
C VAL A 227 -15.84 -48.12 -16.17
N ARG A 228 -17.03 -47.73 -15.68
CA ARG A 228 -18.27 -48.50 -15.93
C ARG A 228 -18.57 -48.64 -17.42
N ARG A 229 -18.38 -47.58 -18.21
CA ARG A 229 -18.62 -47.61 -19.65
C ARG A 229 -17.65 -48.52 -20.40
N VAL A 230 -16.39 -48.62 -19.96
CA VAL A 230 -15.41 -49.54 -20.57
C VAL A 230 -15.68 -50.99 -20.16
N SER A 231 -16.06 -51.25 -18.90
CA SER A 231 -16.42 -52.60 -18.45
C SER A 231 -17.60 -53.18 -19.23
N ASN A 232 -18.70 -52.43 -19.37
CA ASN A 232 -19.89 -52.92 -20.10
C ASN A 232 -19.58 -53.28 -21.56
N LYS A 233 -18.68 -52.52 -22.23
CA LYS A 233 -18.27 -52.83 -23.60
C LYS A 233 -17.48 -54.15 -23.72
N ASN A 234 -16.74 -54.51 -22.67
CA ASN A 234 -16.00 -55.77 -22.65
C ASN A 234 -16.93 -56.96 -22.45
N ASP A 235 -17.96 -56.83 -21.61
CA ASP A 235 -18.93 -57.91 -21.37
C ASP A 235 -19.77 -58.22 -22.63
N ASP A 236 -20.13 -57.21 -23.42
CA ASP A 236 -20.80 -57.39 -24.72
C ASP A 236 -19.92 -58.14 -25.75
N LEU A 237 -18.60 -58.01 -25.66
CA LEU A 237 -17.62 -58.69 -26.54
C LEU A 237 -17.44 -60.17 -26.19
N PHE A 238 -17.72 -60.59 -24.95
CA PHE A 238 -17.64 -61.99 -24.53
C PHE A 238 -18.94 -62.77 -24.80
N LEU A 239 -20.07 -62.08 -24.94
CA LEU A 239 -21.38 -62.69 -25.26
C LEU A 239 -21.64 -62.86 -26.76
N SER A 240 -20.80 -62.29 -27.63
CA SER A 240 -20.96 -62.34 -29.09
C SER A 240 -20.14 -63.46 -29.77
N ARG A 241 -19.78 -64.53 -29.08
CA ARG A 241 -19.01 -65.67 -29.63
C ARG A 241 -19.75 -67.00 -29.48
#